data_AF-A0AA91C6X5-F1
#
_entry.id   AF-A0AA91C6X5-F1
#
_cell.length_a   1.000
_cell.length_b   1.000
_cell.length_c   1.000
_cell.angle_alpha   90.00
_cell.angle_beta   90.00
_cell.angle_gamma   90.00
#
_symmetry.space_group_name_H-M   'P 1'
#
loop_
_entity.id
_entity.type
_entity.pdbx_description
1 polymer ?
#
loop_
_entity_poly.entity_id
_entity_poly.type
_entity_poly.pdbx_seq_one_letter_code
_entity_poly.pdbx_strand_id
1 'polypeptide(L)'
;MCKYHIVFTPKLSVSSFMGYLKGKSALMIFDRHANLKYKYGNRHFWAEGYYVSTVGLNDQTVAKYIREQEQHDIAMDKLSVKEYKDPFEEKGIQEENRNRRKKAK
;
A
#
# COMPACT_ATOMS: atom_id res chain seq x y z
N MET A 1 1.69 -2.46 5.96
CA MET A 1 0.28 -2.89 5.79
C MET A 1 -0.64 -2.01 6.64
N CYS A 2 -1.83 -1.63 6.15
CA CYS A 2 -2.74 -0.73 6.87
C CYS A 2 -3.92 -1.50 7.49
N LYS A 3 -4.21 -1.25 8.77
CA LYS A 3 -5.35 -1.81 9.50
C LYS A 3 -6.37 -0.70 9.76
N TYR A 4 -7.64 -0.97 9.47
CA TYR A 4 -8.74 -0.04 9.70
C TYR A 4 -9.75 -0.66 10.66
N HIS A 5 -10.26 0.13 11.61
CA HIS A 5 -11.42 -0.22 12.42
C HIS A 5 -12.57 0.68 11.98
N ILE A 6 -13.57 0.11 11.30
CA ILE A 6 -14.64 0.86 10.64
C ILE A 6 -15.97 0.40 11.23
N VAL A 7 -16.74 1.34 11.75
CA VAL A 7 -18.15 1.11 12.10
C VAL A 7 -18.98 1.38 10.85
N PHE A 8 -19.79 0.41 10.45
CA PHE A 8 -20.45 0.43 9.15
C PHE A 8 -21.97 0.37 9.29
N THR A 9 -22.68 1.09 8.43
CA THR A 9 -24.13 0.96 8.32
C THR A 9 -24.44 -0.20 7.36
N PRO A 10 -25.39 -1.09 7.69
CA PRO A 10 -25.65 -2.31 6.92
C PRO A 10 -26.19 -2.05 5.51
N LYS A 11 -26.56 -0.79 5.19
CA LYS A 11 -27.02 -0.36 3.88
C LYS A 11 -25.89 -0.24 2.86
N LEU A 12 -24.65 -0.10 3.33
CA LEU A 12 -23.49 -0.01 2.47
C LEU A 12 -22.90 -1.41 2.28
N SER A 13 -22.29 -1.65 1.12
CA SER A 13 -21.49 -2.86 0.89
C SER A 13 -20.03 -2.61 1.25
N VAL A 14 -19.42 -3.55 1.97
CA VAL A 14 -18.02 -3.46 2.38
C VAL A 14 -17.09 -3.42 1.16
N SER A 15 -17.40 -4.16 0.10
CA SER A 15 -16.58 -4.19 -1.11
C SER A 15 -16.57 -2.84 -1.83
N SER A 16 -17.73 -2.18 -1.90
CA SER A 16 -17.87 -0.84 -2.50
C SER A 16 -17.06 0.19 -1.71
N PHE A 17 -17.14 0.14 -0.37
CA PHE A 17 -16.38 1.04 0.49
C PHE A 17 -14.87 0.80 0.39
N MET A 18 -14.42 -0.45 0.42
CA MET A 18 -12.99 -0.77 0.27
C MET A 18 -12.44 -0.36 -1.08
N GLY A 19 -13.20 -0.54 -2.16
CA GLY A 19 -12.84 -0.05 -3.49
C GLY A 19 -12.66 1.46 -3.52
N TYR A 20 -13.62 2.21 -2.94
CA TYR A 20 -13.53 3.66 -2.83
C TYR A 20 -12.32 4.10 -1.99
N LEU A 21 -12.13 3.48 -0.82
CA LEU A 21 -11.06 3.81 0.12
C LEU A 21 -9.68 3.58 -0.51
N LYS A 22 -9.46 2.38 -1.08
CA LYS A 22 -8.19 2.03 -1.74
C LYS A 22 -7.94 2.92 -2.96
N GLY A 23 -8.97 3.19 -3.77
CA GLY A 23 -8.85 4.02 -4.98
C GLY A 23 -8.54 5.49 -4.69
N LYS A 24 -9.33 6.14 -3.80
CA LYS A 24 -9.13 7.55 -3.45
C LYS A 24 -7.82 7.77 -2.70
N SER A 25 -7.47 6.89 -1.76
CA SER A 25 -6.20 7.01 -1.04
C SER A 25 -4.99 6.86 -1.98
N ALA A 26 -5.02 5.90 -2.91
CA ALA A 26 -3.95 5.75 -3.91
C ALA A 26 -3.77 7.02 -4.74
N LEU A 27 -4.88 7.61 -5.23
CA LEU A 27 -4.84 8.87 -5.99
C LEU A 27 -4.21 10.01 -5.16
N MET A 28 -4.66 10.19 -3.91
CA MET A 28 -4.14 11.24 -3.03
C MET A 28 -2.66 11.06 -2.69
N ILE A 29 -2.18 9.83 -2.62
CA ILE A 29 -0.77 9.52 -2.35
C ILE A 29 0.09 9.83 -3.56
N PHE A 30 -0.34 9.42 -4.77
CA PHE A 30 0.40 9.73 -6.00
C PHE A 30 0.42 11.23 -6.33
N ASP A 31 -0.64 11.96 -5.96
CA ASP A 31 -0.71 13.40 -6.15
C ASP A 31 0.24 14.15 -5.20
N ARG A 32 0.25 13.78 -3.92
CA ARG A 32 1.14 14.41 -2.91
C ARG A 32 2.59 13.97 -3.02
N HIS A 33 2.85 12.77 -3.52
CA HIS A 33 4.18 12.18 -3.59
C HIS A 33 4.50 11.73 -5.03
N ALA A 34 4.77 12.69 -5.91
CA ALA A 34 5.05 12.44 -7.33
C ALA A 34 6.21 11.45 -7.58
N ASN A 35 7.17 11.32 -6.64
CA ASN A 35 8.26 10.35 -6.74
C ASN A 35 7.78 8.89 -6.71
N LEU A 36 6.70 8.62 -5.98
CA LEU A 36 6.09 7.29 -5.91
C LEU A 36 5.43 6.92 -7.26
N LYS A 37 4.95 7.90 -8.03
CA LYS A 37 4.37 7.68 -9.36
C LYS A 37 5.38 7.06 -10.33
N TYR A 38 6.65 7.45 -10.25
CA TYR A 38 7.73 6.90 -11.08
C TYR A 38 8.17 5.51 -10.62
N LYS A 39 8.26 5.26 -9.31
CA LYS A 39 8.63 3.94 -8.77
C LYS A 39 7.56 2.86 -8.98
N TYR A 40 6.29 3.25 -8.97
CA TYR A 40 5.17 2.32 -9.08
C TYR A 40 4.61 2.14 -10.49
N GLY A 41 5.27 2.67 -11.54
CA GLY A 41 4.99 2.40 -12.97
C GLY A 41 3.51 2.35 -13.35
N ASN A 42 2.89 1.18 -13.18
CA ASN A 42 1.45 0.90 -13.36
C ASN A 42 0.51 1.54 -12.31
N ARG A 43 0.99 2.42 -11.42
CA ARG A 43 0.19 3.16 -10.42
C ARG A 43 -0.66 2.27 -9.48
N HIS A 44 -0.26 1.01 -9.27
CA HIS A 44 -0.86 0.17 -8.24
C HIS A 44 -0.17 0.43 -6.91
N PHE A 45 -0.87 1.11 -6.00
CA PHE A 45 -0.36 1.42 -4.66
C PHE A 45 -0.70 0.34 -3.62
N TRP A 46 -1.89 -0.27 -3.74
CA TRP A 46 -2.37 -1.33 -2.86
C TRP A 46 -2.33 -2.68 -3.58
N ALA A 47 -2.14 -3.77 -2.83
CA ALA A 47 -2.39 -5.12 -3.32
C ALA A 47 -3.88 -5.26 -3.72
N GLU A 48 -4.19 -6.17 -4.64
CA GLU A 48 -5.57 -6.38 -5.12
C GLU A 48 -6.49 -6.87 -3.99
N GLY A 49 -5.98 -7.76 -3.14
CA GLY A 49 -6.68 -8.34 -2.00
C GLY A 49 -7.01 -7.35 -0.88
N TYR A 50 -7.98 -7.72 -0.07
CA TYR A 50 -8.24 -7.13 1.25
C TYR A 50 -8.90 -8.18 2.14
N TYR A 51 -8.61 -8.14 3.44
CA TYR A 51 -9.22 -9.03 4.42
C TYR A 51 -10.20 -8.26 5.30
N VAL A 52 -11.39 -8.82 5.48
CA VAL A 52 -12.45 -8.28 6.33
C VAL A 52 -12.89 -9.37 7.28
N SER A 53 -13.05 -9.00 8.54
CA SER A 53 -13.75 -9.84 9.50
C SER A 53 -14.56 -8.93 10.43
N THR A 54 -15.76 -9.38 10.79
CA THR A 54 -16.66 -8.68 11.71
C THR A 54 -16.07 -8.71 13.11
N VAL A 55 -16.41 -7.71 13.94
CA VAL A 55 -15.90 -7.59 15.33
C VAL A 55 -15.99 -8.92 16.07
N GLY A 56 -14.83 -9.48 16.43
CA GLY A 56 -14.67 -10.81 17.06
C GLY A 56 -13.47 -11.63 16.55
N LEU A 57 -12.30 -11.02 16.35
CA LEU A 57 -11.18 -11.61 15.60
C LEU A 57 -10.16 -12.42 16.43
N ASN A 58 -9.80 -13.60 15.89
CA ASN A 58 -8.58 -14.36 16.17
C ASN A 58 -7.40 -13.78 15.37
N ASP A 59 -6.45 -13.14 16.06
CA ASP A 59 -5.26 -12.52 15.46
C ASP A 59 -4.43 -13.46 14.56
N GLN A 60 -4.49 -14.77 14.81
CA GLN A 60 -3.79 -15.79 14.04
C GLN A 60 -4.21 -15.82 12.56
N THR A 61 -5.50 -15.62 12.27
CA THR A 61 -6.02 -15.67 10.89
C THR A 61 -5.57 -14.46 10.08
N VAL A 62 -5.55 -13.27 10.72
CA VAL A 62 -5.01 -12.06 10.09
C VAL A 62 -3.52 -12.25 9.81
N ALA A 63 -2.76 -12.72 10.80
CA ALA A 63 -1.32 -12.95 10.63
C ALA A 63 -1.00 -13.99 9.55
N LYS A 64 -1.87 -15.00 9.36
CA LYS A 64 -1.76 -15.95 8.25
C LYS A 64 -2.01 -15.27 6.90
N TYR A 65 -3.10 -14.51 6.78
CA TYR A 65 -3.44 -13.79 5.55
C TYR A 65 -2.34 -12.81 5.13
N ILE A 66 -1.76 -12.08 6.08
CA ILE A 66 -0.64 -11.14 5.81
C ILE A 66 0.55 -11.88 5.20
N ARG A 67 0.98 -12.99 5.82
CA ARG A 67 2.14 -13.77 5.35
C ARG A 67 1.92 -14.36 3.96
N GLU A 68 0.72 -14.87 3.69
CA GLU A 68 0.37 -15.45 2.39
C GLU A 68 0.36 -14.35 1.31
N GLN A 69 -0.18 -13.17 1.62
CA GLN A 69 -0.20 -12.05 0.67
C GLN A 69 1.20 -11.50 0.40
N GLU A 70 2.05 -11.35 1.42
CA GLU A 70 3.44 -10.93 1.24
C GLU A 70 4.22 -11.91 0.36
N GLN A 71 4.05 -13.23 0.57
CA GLN A 71 4.69 -14.24 -0.26
C GLN A 71 4.21 -14.18 -1.72
N HIS A 72 2.90 -14.01 -1.93
CA HIS A 72 2.32 -13.89 -3.26
C HIS A 72 2.81 -12.62 -3.97
N ASP A 73 2.80 -11.49 -3.28
CA ASP A 73 3.25 -10.21 -3.83
C ASP A 73 4.76 -10.27 -4.17
N ILE A 74 5.59 -10.88 -3.32
CA ILE A 74 7.02 -11.12 -3.61
C ILE A 74 7.20 -12.02 -4.84
N ALA A 75 6.40 -13.08 -4.98
CA ALA A 75 6.48 -13.97 -6.14
C ALA A 75 6.10 -13.24 -7.44
N MET A 76 5.02 -12.45 -7.40
CA MET A 76 4.58 -11.63 -8.53
C MET A 76 5.59 -10.54 -8.89
N ASP A 77 6.14 -9.84 -7.89
CA ASP A 77 7.15 -8.80 -8.08
C ASP A 77 8.49 -9.37 -8.57
N LYS A 78 8.84 -10.63 -8.27
CA LYS A 78 10.03 -11.31 -8.82
C LYS A 78 9.86 -11.80 -10.26
N LEU A 79 8.63 -12.11 -10.68
CA LEU A 79 8.33 -12.47 -12.08
C LEU A 79 8.34 -11.23 -12.99
N SER A 80 7.92 -10.06 -12.48
CA SER A 80 8.14 -8.78 -13.15
C SER A 80 9.56 -8.30 -12.86
N VAL A 81 10.30 -7.70 -13.80
CA VAL A 81 11.62 -7.14 -13.48
C VAL A 81 11.45 -5.84 -12.68
N LYS A 82 11.15 -5.95 -11.38
CA LYS A 82 10.89 -4.80 -10.51
C LYS A 82 11.83 -4.86 -9.31
N GLU A 83 12.81 -3.97 -9.28
CA GLU A 83 13.67 -3.77 -8.12
C GLU A 83 12.81 -3.31 -6.93
N TYR A 84 12.45 -4.24 -6.05
CA TYR A 84 11.72 -3.94 -4.83
C TYR A 84 12.64 -3.17 -3.88
N LYS A 85 12.51 -1.84 -3.87
CA LYS A 85 13.20 -0.94 -2.95
C LYS A 85 12.14 -0.23 -2.12
N ASP A 86 12.09 -0.50 -0.81
CA ASP A 86 11.11 0.07 0.11
C ASP A 86 11.13 1.61 -0.01
N PRO A 87 10.04 2.25 -0.47
CA PRO A 87 10.01 3.70 -0.63
C PRO A 87 9.89 4.45 0.71
N PHE A 88 9.69 3.74 1.83
CA PHE A 88 9.58 4.30 3.18
C PHE A 88 10.82 4.05 4.04
N GLU A 89 11.89 3.48 3.48
CA GLU A 89 13.18 3.45 4.16
C GLU A 89 13.69 4.88 4.42
N GLU A 90 13.88 5.23 5.70
CA GLU A 90 14.35 6.56 6.13
C GLU A 90 15.62 7.00 5.40
N LYS A 91 16.52 6.05 5.12
CA LYS A 91 17.79 6.29 4.43
C LYS A 91 17.56 6.83 3.01
N GLY A 92 16.59 6.30 2.27
CA GLY A 92 16.29 6.72 0.91
C GLY A 92 15.65 8.11 0.85
N ILE A 93 14.81 8.45 1.83
CA ILE A 93 14.18 9.77 1.94
C ILE A 93 15.22 10.85 2.28
N GLN A 94 16.14 10.56 3.20
CA GLN A 94 17.21 11.48 3.58
C GLN A 94 18.18 11.75 2.42
N GLU A 95 18.50 10.73 1.63
CA GLU A 95 19.38 10.85 0.47
C GLU A 95 18.75 11.67 -0.66
N GLU A 96 17.46 11.46 -0.95
CA GLU A 96 16.75 12.26 -1.95
C GLU A 96 16.65 13.74 -1.52
N ASN A 97 16.31 13.99 -0.25
CA ASN A 97 16.26 15.33 0.31
C ASN A 97 17.63 16.02 0.31
N ARG A 98 18.71 15.28 0.57
CA ARG A 98 20.09 15.77 0.47
C ARG A 98 20.45 16.14 -0.98
N ASN A 99 20.07 15.33 -1.96
CA ASN A 99 20.34 15.60 -3.38
C ASN A 99 19.51 16.79 -3.92
N ARG A 100 18.25 16.95 -3.49
CA ARG A 100 17.44 18.14 -3.79
C ARG A 100 18.08 19.42 -3.25
N ARG A 101 18.59 19.38 -2.01
CA ARG A 101 19.30 20.52 -1.40
C ARG A 101 20.61 20.88 -2.11
N LYS A 102 21.32 19.89 -2.68
CA LYS A 102 22.53 20.12 -3.47
C LYS A 102 22.27 20.70 -4.86
N LYS A 103 21.11 20.37 -5.48
CA LYS A 103 20.69 20.94 -6.79
C LYS A 103 20.16 22.36 -6.72
N ALA A 104 19.77 22.82 -5.52
CA ALA A 104 19.28 24.17 -5.28
C ALA A 104 20.40 25.15 -4.86
N LYS A 105 21.66 24.71 -4.87
CA LYS A 105 22.89 25.51 -4.74
C LYS A 105 23.63 25.47 -6.07
#